data_AF-A0A969IKR6-F1
#
_entry.id   AF-A0A969IKR6-F1
#
_cell.length_a   1.000
_cell.length_b   1.000
_cell.length_c   1.000
_cell.angle_alpha   90.00
_cell.angle_beta   90.00
_cell.angle_gamma   90.00
#
_symmetry.space_group_name_H-M   'P 1'
#
loop_
_entity.id
_entity.type
_entity.pdbx_description
1 polymer ?
#
loop_
_entity_poly.entity_id
_entity_poly.type
_entity_poly.pdbx_seq_one_letter_code
_entity_poly.pdbx_strand_id
1 'polypeptide(L)'
;MMLLLLWKHNVSEHYYYYSPYYSSWWWRRGSGNQQVRHHADNIVVFSFDKDGQLTWNNVIRKDQFDDESDDRISYFVMNTGGQLHFLFNRQERRNLLLNDFALAPDGQINRNPTLKNLDKGHEFMPKYGKQVSAKQFIVPCFLRNYICFAKIDFN
;
A
#
# COMPACT_ATOMS: atom_id res chain seq x y z
N MET A 1 -0.53 3.86 26.05
CA MET A 1 -1.10 4.46 24.83
C MET A 1 0.00 4.50 23.80
N MET A 2 -0.06 3.64 22.78
CA MET A 2 1.00 3.46 21.78
C MET A 2 0.86 4.57 20.73
N LEU A 3 1.82 5.48 20.66
CA LEU A 3 1.85 6.51 19.62
C LEU A 3 2.68 5.97 18.46
N LEU A 4 1.99 5.47 17.43
CA LEU A 4 2.64 5.00 16.22
C LEU A 4 2.71 6.15 15.21
N LEU A 5 3.93 6.60 14.91
CA LEU A 5 4.17 7.59 13.86
C LEU A 5 4.35 6.85 12.52
N LEU A 6 3.26 6.81 11.75
CA LEU A 6 3.32 6.43 10.34
C LEU A 6 3.56 7.69 9.51
N TRP A 7 4.76 7.84 8.96
CA TRP A 7 5.01 8.89 7.99
C TRP A 7 4.44 8.48 6.64
N LYS A 8 3.21 8.94 6.36
CA LYS A 8 2.68 8.99 4.99
C LYS A 8 2.97 10.39 4.44
N HIS A 9 3.54 10.46 3.24
CA HIS A 9 3.52 11.69 2.47
C HIS A 9 2.06 12.09 2.24
N ASN A 10 1.61 13.17 2.88
CA ASN A 10 0.41 13.88 2.48
C ASN A 10 0.75 14.65 1.20
N VAL A 11 0.13 14.27 0.08
CA VAL A 11 0.05 15.15 -1.08
C VAL A 11 -0.82 16.33 -0.64
N SER A 12 -0.30 17.54 -0.82
CA SER A 12 -0.95 18.79 -0.40
C SER A 12 -2.38 18.88 -0.94
N GLU A 13 -3.33 19.23 -0.06
CA GLU A 13 -4.71 19.54 -0.42
C GLU A 13 -4.76 20.88 -1.17
N HIS A 14 -4.44 20.86 -2.47
CA HIS A 14 -4.85 21.92 -3.36
C HIS A 14 -6.29 21.65 -3.83
N TYR A 15 -7.18 22.59 -3.52
CA TYR A 15 -8.62 22.67 -3.88
C TYR A 15 -8.90 22.74 -5.40
N TYR A 16 -8.08 22.09 -6.22
CA TYR A 16 -8.47 21.68 -7.56
C TYR A 16 -8.91 20.23 -7.48
N TYR A 17 -9.86 19.83 -8.32
CA TYR A 17 -10.43 18.49 -8.40
C TYR A 17 -9.35 17.46 -8.83
N TYR A 18 -8.34 17.23 -7.98
CA TYR A 18 -7.27 16.26 -8.18
C TYR A 18 -7.83 14.90 -7.83
N SER A 19 -8.46 14.29 -8.83
CA SER A 19 -8.76 12.87 -8.75
C SER A 19 -7.44 12.13 -9.02
N PRO A 20 -6.86 11.43 -8.03
CA PRO A 20 -5.65 10.62 -8.24
C PRO A 20 -5.87 9.55 -9.31
N TYR A 21 -7.12 9.21 -9.58
CA TYR A 21 -7.50 8.32 -10.65
C TYR A 21 -7.39 8.96 -12.03
N TYR A 22 -7.54 10.28 -12.17
CA TYR A 22 -7.57 10.95 -13.47
C TYR A 22 -6.16 11.28 -13.96
N SER A 23 -5.22 11.67 -13.09
CA SER A 23 -3.90 12.14 -13.54
C SER A 23 -3.14 11.05 -14.32
N SER A 24 -3.10 9.81 -13.84
CA SER A 24 -2.36 8.72 -14.49
C SER A 24 -2.83 8.42 -15.94
N TRP A 25 -4.13 8.53 -16.24
CA TRP A 25 -4.66 8.20 -17.56
C TRP A 25 -4.26 9.18 -18.67
N TRP A 26 -4.17 10.48 -18.37
CA TRP A 26 -3.88 11.49 -19.39
C TRP A 26 -2.38 11.67 -19.61
N TRP A 27 -1.55 11.43 -18.58
CA TRP A 27 -0.09 11.50 -18.69
C TRP A 27 0.52 10.32 -19.45
N ARG A 28 -0.17 9.18 -19.55
CA ARG A 28 0.24 8.04 -20.42
C ARG A 28 0.25 8.37 -21.93
N ARG A 29 -0.31 9.50 -22.37
CA ARG A 29 -0.46 9.84 -23.80
C ARG A 29 0.45 10.94 -24.32
N GLY A 30 1.32 11.57 -23.52
CA GLY A 30 1.89 12.85 -23.92
C GLY A 30 3.27 13.28 -23.40
N SER A 31 4.14 12.39 -22.92
CA SER A 31 5.49 12.81 -22.50
C SER A 31 6.57 11.90 -23.07
N GLY A 32 7.54 12.50 -23.76
CA GLY A 32 8.49 11.81 -24.63
C GLY A 32 9.53 10.95 -23.92
N ASN A 33 9.90 9.84 -24.59
CA ASN A 33 11.18 9.12 -24.66
C ASN A 33 12.19 9.08 -23.49
N GLN A 34 11.81 9.44 -22.26
CA GLN A 34 12.67 9.28 -21.10
C GLN A 34 12.11 8.15 -20.23
N GLN A 35 12.86 7.06 -20.15
CA GLN A 35 12.55 5.97 -19.23
C GLN A 35 12.68 6.50 -17.81
N VAL A 36 11.56 6.61 -17.10
CA VAL A 36 11.52 6.97 -15.68
C VAL A 36 11.15 5.72 -14.90
N ARG A 37 12.01 5.35 -13.94
CA ARG A 37 11.70 4.29 -12.97
C ARG A 37 11.24 4.91 -11.66
N HIS A 38 10.04 4.53 -11.23
CA HIS A 38 9.51 4.88 -9.93
C HIS A 38 9.93 3.82 -8.90
N HIS A 39 10.28 4.25 -7.69
CA HIS A 39 10.67 3.37 -6.60
C HIS A 39 9.78 3.61 -5.38
N ALA A 40 9.49 2.55 -4.65
CA ALA A 40 8.90 2.65 -3.32
C ALA A 40 9.67 1.75 -2.36
N ASP A 41 10.52 2.35 -1.53
CA ASP A 41 11.45 1.65 -0.64
C ASP A 41 10.80 1.10 0.63
N ASN A 42 11.61 0.47 1.48
CA ASN A 42 11.21 -0.17 2.74
C ASN A 42 10.28 0.68 3.63
N ILE A 43 9.43 0.01 4.41
CA ILE A 43 8.60 0.66 5.43
C ILE A 43 9.34 0.54 6.75
N VAL A 44 9.59 1.67 7.42
CA VAL A 44 10.17 1.70 8.76
C VAL A 44 9.10 2.08 9.76
N VAL A 45 9.04 1.34 10.86
CA VAL A 45 8.07 1.54 11.93
C VAL A 45 8.79 1.73 13.25
N PHE A 46 8.42 2.78 13.98
CA PHE A 46 8.95 3.10 15.29
C PHE A 46 7.82 3.11 16.31
N SER A 47 8.08 2.53 17.48
CA SER A 47 7.17 2.56 18.61
C SER A 47 7.80 3.33 19.77
N PHE A 48 7.05 4.26 20.33
CA PHE A 48 7.48 5.09 21.45
C PHE A 48 6.58 4.86 22.66
N ASP A 49 7.17 4.94 23.85
CA ASP A 49 6.40 4.98 25.10
C ASP A 49 5.83 6.38 25.37
N LYS A 50 5.16 6.53 26.52
CA LYS A 50 4.55 7.79 26.96
C LYS A 50 5.56 8.92 27.21
N ASP A 51 6.83 8.56 27.45
CA ASP A 51 7.92 9.50 27.74
C ASP A 51 8.72 9.82 26.47
N GLY A 52 8.29 9.31 25.31
CA GLY A 52 8.92 9.51 24.02
C GLY A 52 10.16 8.64 23.79
N GLN A 53 10.39 7.63 24.64
CA GLN A 53 11.51 6.71 24.47
C GLN A 53 11.17 5.62 23.47
N LEU A 54 12.13 5.30 22.59
CA LEU A 54 11.99 4.22 21.63
C LEU A 54 11.86 2.89 22.36
N THR A 55 10.76 2.18 22.14
CA THR A 55 10.51 0.85 22.72
C THR A 55 10.98 -0.26 21.79
N TRP A 56 10.63 -0.16 20.51
CA TRP A 56 11.11 -1.04 19.46
C TRP A 56 11.00 -0.34 18.10
N ASN A 57 11.76 -0.84 17.13
CA ASN A 57 11.66 -0.43 15.73
C ASN A 57 11.70 -1.66 14.82
N ASN A 58 11.07 -1.53 13.66
CA ASN A 58 10.99 -2.59 12.67
C ASN A 58 11.16 -2.04 11.26
N VAL A 59 11.63 -2.90 10.36
CA VAL A 59 11.74 -2.60 8.93
C VAL A 59 11.04 -3.70 8.14
N ILE A 60 9.94 -3.35 7.47
CA ILE A 60 9.29 -4.21 6.49
C ILE A 60 9.98 -3.96 5.16
N ARG A 61 10.76 -4.94 4.71
CA ARG A 61 11.48 -4.86 3.45
C ARG A 61 10.52 -5.02 2.28
N LYS A 62 10.54 -4.06 1.37
CA LYS A 62 9.82 -4.13 0.11
C LYS A 62 10.73 -3.67 -1.03
N ASP A 63 10.69 -4.44 -2.10
CA ASP A 63 11.43 -4.18 -3.33
C ASP A 63 10.39 -3.91 -4.41
N GLN A 64 9.98 -2.65 -4.54
CA GLN A 64 8.96 -2.21 -5.46
C GLN A 64 9.54 -1.15 -6.38
N PHE A 65 9.43 -1.40 -7.68
CA PHE A 65 9.69 -0.42 -8.72
C PHE A 65 8.68 -0.60 -9.85
N ASP A 66 8.49 0.45 -10.63
CA ASP A 66 7.61 0.46 -11.79
C ASP A 66 8.15 1.43 -12.84
N ASP A 67 8.24 0.96 -14.08
CA ASP A 67 8.79 1.74 -15.21
C ASP A 67 7.71 2.53 -15.96
N GLU A 68 6.43 2.33 -15.63
CA GLU A 68 5.30 2.98 -16.31
C GLU A 68 4.60 4.01 -15.43
N SER A 69 4.30 3.68 -14.17
CA SER A 69 3.65 4.60 -13.24
C SER A 69 3.87 4.23 -11.78
N ASP A 70 3.71 5.18 -10.87
CA ASP A 70 3.82 4.94 -9.44
C ASP A 70 2.54 4.34 -8.81
N ASP A 71 1.52 4.00 -9.60
CA ASP A 71 0.17 3.65 -9.12
C ASP A 71 0.11 2.32 -8.37
N ARG A 72 0.91 1.34 -8.81
CA ARG A 72 0.91 -0.04 -8.31
C ARG A 72 1.93 -0.27 -7.19
N ILE A 73 2.77 0.73 -6.91
CA ILE A 73 3.80 0.68 -5.86
C ILE A 73 3.33 1.45 -4.62
N SER A 74 4.10 1.37 -3.53
CA SER A 74 3.70 1.83 -2.19
C SER A 74 2.71 0.88 -1.49
N TYR A 75 2.16 1.33 -0.36
CA TYR A 75 1.47 0.49 0.61
C TYR A 75 0.19 1.14 1.17
N PHE A 76 -0.71 0.30 1.63
CA PHE A 76 -1.83 0.66 2.50
C PHE A 76 -1.56 0.17 3.93
N VAL A 77 -2.08 0.87 4.94
CA VAL A 77 -2.07 0.39 6.32
C VAL A 77 -3.51 0.24 6.78
N MET A 78 -3.85 -0.93 7.27
CA MET A 78 -5.13 -1.21 7.89
C MET A 78 -4.95 -1.52 9.38
N ASN A 79 -5.80 -0.92 10.21
CA ASN A 79 -5.84 -1.21 11.63
C ASN A 79 -7.03 -2.13 11.94
N THR A 80 -6.75 -3.37 12.33
CA THR A 80 -7.76 -4.37 12.71
C THR A 80 -7.98 -4.45 14.23
N GLY A 81 -7.39 -3.54 15.00
CA GLY A 81 -7.47 -3.45 16.46
C GLY A 81 -6.44 -4.31 17.19
N GLY A 82 -6.16 -5.50 16.69
CA GLY A 82 -5.12 -6.38 17.24
C GLY A 82 -3.75 -6.24 16.57
N GLN A 83 -3.73 -5.89 15.28
CA GLN A 83 -2.53 -5.77 14.47
C GLN A 83 -2.68 -4.66 13.44
N LEU A 84 -1.54 -4.21 12.92
CA LEU A 84 -1.48 -3.32 11.76
C LEU A 84 -1.06 -4.11 10.54
N HIS A 85 -1.89 -4.08 9.51
CA HIS A 85 -1.68 -4.80 8.27
C HIS A 85 -1.12 -3.85 7.24
N PHE A 86 0.11 -4.11 6.82
CA PHE A 86 0.80 -3.40 5.74
C PHE A 86 0.56 -4.15 4.44
N LEU A 87 -0.28 -3.59 3.58
CA LEU A 87 -0.66 -4.19 2.31
C LEU A 87 0.09 -3.53 1.17
N PHE A 88 0.86 -4.31 0.42
CA PHE A 88 1.61 -3.81 -0.73
C PHE A 88 1.79 -4.91 -1.78
N ASN A 89 1.93 -4.52 -3.03
CA ASN A 89 2.17 -5.45 -4.10
C ASN A 89 3.60 -5.97 -4.07
N ARG A 90 3.79 -7.27 -4.28
CA ARG A 90 5.10 -7.90 -4.47
C ARG A 90 5.08 -8.75 -5.74
N GLN A 91 6.13 -8.65 -6.53
CA GLN A 91 6.32 -9.52 -7.67
C GLN A 91 6.62 -10.94 -7.20
N GLU A 92 5.75 -11.89 -7.56
CA GLU A 92 5.94 -13.31 -7.33
C GLU A 92 5.90 -14.05 -8.67
N ARG A 93 7.09 -14.48 -9.12
CA ARG A 93 7.30 -15.01 -10.48
C ARG A 93 6.87 -13.98 -11.53
N ARG A 94 5.73 -14.21 -12.20
CA ARG A 94 5.18 -13.35 -13.25
C ARG A 94 3.97 -12.53 -12.79
N ASN A 95 3.52 -12.71 -11.55
CA ASN A 95 2.31 -12.08 -11.04
C ASN A 95 2.66 -11.01 -10.00
N LEU A 96 1.98 -9.87 -10.10
CA LEU A 96 2.03 -8.83 -9.09
C LEU A 96 0.94 -9.12 -8.04
N LEU A 97 1.32 -9.64 -6.88
CA LEU A 97 0.37 -10.11 -5.86
C LEU A 97 0.32 -9.15 -4.67
N LEU A 98 -0.88 -8.86 -4.19
CA LEU A 98 -1.08 -8.11 -2.95
C LEU A 98 -0.65 -8.96 -1.75
N ASN A 99 0.38 -8.50 -1.04
CA ASN A 99 0.91 -9.13 0.16
C ASN A 99 0.42 -8.40 1.40
N ASP A 100 0.32 -9.13 2.52
CA ASP A 100 -0.07 -8.61 3.83
C ASP A 100 0.98 -8.97 4.88
N PHE A 101 1.56 -7.94 5.49
CA PHE A 101 2.46 -8.06 6.64
C PHE A 101 1.75 -7.49 7.86
N ALA A 102 1.49 -8.33 8.86
CA ALA A 102 0.87 -7.95 10.11
C ALA A 102 1.93 -7.61 11.16
N LEU A 103 1.83 -6.42 11.74
CA LEU A 103 2.65 -5.95 12.86
C LEU A 103 1.81 -5.99 14.13
N ALA A 104 2.24 -6.78 15.10
CA ALA A 104 1.65 -6.83 16.43
C ALA A 104 2.14 -5.66 17.33
N PRO A 105 1.41 -5.33 18.41
CA PRO A 105 1.75 -4.20 19.29
C PRO A 105 3.10 -4.34 20.01
N ASP A 106 3.59 -5.57 20.16
CA ASP A 106 4.89 -5.89 20.75
C ASP A 106 6.06 -5.79 19.74
N GLY A 107 5.77 -5.43 18.49
CA GLY A 107 6.76 -5.32 17.42
C GLY A 107 6.97 -6.61 16.64
N GLN A 108 6.27 -7.71 16.90
CA GLN A 108 6.40 -8.90 16.07
C GLN A 108 5.78 -8.69 14.68
N ILE A 109 6.52 -9.01 13.63
CA ILE A 109 6.04 -9.00 12.25
C ILE A 109 5.77 -10.42 11.78
N ASN A 110 4.56 -10.65 11.28
CA ASN A 110 4.19 -11.88 10.59
C ASN A 110 3.80 -11.58 9.14
N ARG A 111 4.26 -12.42 8.20
CA ARG A 111 3.76 -12.38 6.82
C ARG A 111 2.55 -13.31 6.74
N ASN A 112 1.38 -12.74 6.50
CA ASN A 112 0.17 -13.53 6.36
C ASN A 112 0.19 -14.30 5.01
N PRO A 113 -0.52 -15.44 4.95
CA PRO A 113 -0.67 -16.18 3.71
C PRO A 113 -1.24 -15.30 2.60
N THR A 114 -0.84 -15.59 1.36
CA THR A 114 -1.34 -14.90 0.18
C THR A 114 -2.88 -14.88 0.17
N LEU A 115 -3.47 -13.71 -0.05
CA LEU A 115 -4.93 -13.57 -0.08
C LEU A 115 -5.53 -14.48 -1.17
N LYS A 116 -6.74 -14.98 -0.91
CA LYS A 116 -7.44 -15.86 -1.85
C LYS A 116 -7.83 -15.09 -3.12
N ASN A 117 -7.84 -15.77 -4.27
CA ASN A 117 -8.27 -15.23 -5.58
C ASN A 117 -7.42 -14.09 -6.17
N LEU A 118 -6.15 -13.97 -5.78
CA LEU A 118 -5.23 -12.96 -6.36
C LEU A 118 -4.67 -13.34 -7.74
N ASP A 119 -4.89 -14.58 -8.21
CA ASP A 119 -4.40 -15.12 -9.48
C ASP A 119 -5.24 -14.70 -10.71
N LYS A 120 -6.23 -13.82 -10.52
CA LYS A 120 -7.17 -13.39 -11.57
C LYS A 120 -6.66 -12.20 -12.40
N GLY A 121 -5.36 -11.90 -12.35
CA GLY A 121 -4.75 -10.80 -13.12
C GLY A 121 -5.18 -9.40 -12.68
N HIS A 122 -5.54 -9.23 -11.40
CA HIS A 122 -5.86 -7.92 -10.83
C HIS A 122 -4.56 -7.24 -10.39
N GLU A 123 -4.34 -6.01 -10.86
CA GLU A 123 -3.22 -5.18 -10.44
C GLU A 123 -3.73 -4.16 -9.42
N PHE A 124 -3.50 -4.42 -8.14
CA PHE A 124 -4.01 -3.57 -7.07
C PHE A 124 -3.26 -2.24 -7.00
N MET A 125 -3.91 -1.21 -6.47
CA MET A 125 -3.29 0.09 -6.18
C MET A 125 -3.41 0.40 -4.68
N PRO A 126 -2.60 -0.23 -3.81
CA PRO A 126 -2.79 -0.17 -2.36
C PRO A 126 -2.72 1.24 -1.80
N LYS A 127 -1.89 2.12 -2.37
CA LYS A 127 -1.74 3.51 -1.91
C LYS A 127 -3.06 4.30 -1.93
N TYR A 128 -4.00 3.90 -2.78
CA TYR A 128 -5.34 4.50 -2.91
C TYR A 128 -6.43 3.72 -2.16
N GLY A 129 -6.06 2.71 -1.37
CA GLY A 129 -6.99 1.94 -0.56
C GLY A 129 -7.69 2.81 0.49
N LYS A 130 -8.87 2.37 0.92
CA LYS A 130 -9.63 2.98 2.00
C LYS A 130 -10.21 1.92 2.92
N GLN A 131 -9.90 2.01 4.21
CA GLN A 131 -10.54 1.20 5.24
C GLN A 131 -11.98 1.71 5.42
N VAL A 132 -12.96 0.82 5.23
CA VAL A 132 -14.40 1.14 5.28
C VAL A 132 -15.10 0.51 6.49
N SER A 133 -14.43 -0.40 7.19
CA SER A 133 -14.88 -1.03 8.43
C SER A 133 -13.67 -1.48 9.26
N ALA A 134 -13.89 -1.98 10.48
CA ALA A 134 -12.84 -2.51 11.34
C ALA A 134 -12.06 -3.67 10.69
N LYS A 135 -12.72 -4.45 9.82
CA LYS A 135 -12.14 -5.63 9.16
C LYS A 135 -12.30 -5.62 7.63
N GLN A 136 -12.64 -4.48 7.04
CA GLN A 136 -12.84 -4.38 5.60
C GLN A 136 -12.16 -3.14 5.01
N PHE A 137 -11.54 -3.30 3.86
CA PHE A 137 -11.07 -2.17 3.07
C PHE A 137 -11.35 -2.37 1.58
N ILE A 138 -11.51 -1.25 0.88
CA ILE A 138 -11.69 -1.19 -0.56
C ILE A 138 -10.38 -0.74 -1.19
N VAL A 139 -9.96 -1.44 -2.24
CA VAL A 139 -8.74 -1.12 -2.99
C VAL A 139 -9.06 -1.02 -4.49
N PRO A 140 -8.67 0.07 -5.15
CA PRO A 140 -8.73 0.16 -6.60
C PRO A 140 -7.81 -0.87 -7.25
N CYS A 141 -8.21 -1.38 -8.40
CA CYS A 141 -7.42 -2.32 -9.19
C CYS A 141 -7.55 -2.06 -10.69
N PHE A 142 -6.56 -2.49 -11.46
CA PHE A 142 -6.72 -2.69 -12.90
C PHE A 142 -7.01 -4.16 -13.21
N LEU A 143 -7.95 -4.38 -14.11
CA LEU A 143 -8.19 -5.67 -14.74
C LEU A 143 -8.33 -5.45 -16.25
N ARG A 144 -7.35 -5.89 -17.04
CA ARG A 144 -7.36 -5.76 -18.51
C ARG A 144 -7.71 -4.32 -18.99
N ASN A 145 -7.05 -3.32 -18.42
CA ASN A 145 -7.25 -1.88 -18.70
C ASN A 145 -8.59 -1.28 -18.22
N TYR A 146 -9.36 -1.98 -17.40
CA TYR A 146 -10.51 -1.40 -16.70
C TYR A 146 -10.17 -1.14 -15.24
N ILE A 147 -10.63 -0.01 -14.70
CA ILE A 147 -10.63 0.21 -13.25
C ILE A 147 -11.73 -0.64 -12.63
N CYS A 148 -11.35 -1.38 -11.59
CA CYS A 148 -12.22 -2.10 -10.69
C CYS A 148 -11.97 -1.68 -9.25
N PHE A 149 -12.86 -2.12 -8.36
CA PHE A 149 -12.67 -2.03 -6.92
C PHE A 149 -12.79 -3.43 -6.33
N ALA A 150 -11.77 -3.82 -5.58
CA ALA A 150 -11.81 -5.05 -4.79
C ALA A 150 -12.10 -4.71 -3.34
N LYS A 151 -12.97 -5.50 -2.71
CA LYS A 151 -13.15 -5.50 -1.26
C LYS A 151 -12.29 -6.61 -0.68
N ILE A 152 -11.52 -6.28 0.35
CA ILE A 152 -10.73 -7.24 1.11
C ILE A 152 -11.32 -7.31 2.52
N ASP A 153 -11.68 -8.52 2.91
CA ASP A 153 -12.24 -8.85 4.21
C ASP A 153 -11.19 -9.62 5.02
N PHE A 154 -10.94 -9.16 6.24
CA PHE A 154 -10.11 -9.84 7.23
C PHE A 154 -11.03 -10.66 8.14
N ASN A 155 -10.73 -11.95 8.30
CA ASN A 155 -11.47 -12.82 9.23
C ASN A 155 -10.87 -12.73 10.63
#